data_AF-A0A418YGA9-F1
#
_entry.id   AF-A0A418YGA9-F1
#
_cell.length_a   1.000
_cell.length_b   1.000
_cell.length_c   1.000
_cell.angle_alpha   90.00
_cell.angle_beta   90.00
_cell.angle_gamma   90.00
#
_symmetry.space_group_name_H-M   'P 1'
#
loop_
_entity.id
_entity.type
_entity.pdbx_description
1 polymer ?
#
loop_
_entity_poly.entity_id
_entity_poly.type
_entity_poly.pdbx_seq_one_letter_code
_entity_poly.pdbx_strand_id
1 'polypeptide(L)'
;MKFHPIAILCVALSSATMANPAQDTFFKKAENERKYQAALTEGKISTSRDKLVKVCQSVKQNKQPDLDCKCYSEQVAKLSDRDIFYESVVAFEDYMKTVAKIKQALSKDDTAEIERLKKAQSEKDTLTKRLSQACG
;
A
#
# COMPACT_ATOMS: atom_id res chain seq x y z
N MET A 1 20.30 -47.17 -30.38
CA MET A 1 20.52 -45.72 -30.44
C MET A 1 19.79 -45.08 -29.27
N LYS A 2 20.49 -44.22 -28.52
CA LYS A 2 20.03 -43.51 -27.32
C LYS A 2 19.13 -42.34 -27.72
N PHE A 3 17.98 -42.17 -27.09
CA PHE A 3 17.42 -40.85 -26.77
C PHE A 3 16.68 -40.91 -25.43
N HIS A 4 17.12 -40.05 -24.52
CA HIS A 4 16.67 -39.88 -23.15
C HIS A 4 15.49 -38.88 -23.09
N PRO A 5 14.76 -38.81 -21.96
CA PRO A 5 13.40 -38.29 -21.90
C PRO A 5 13.35 -36.77 -22.00
N ILE A 6 12.36 -36.25 -22.72
CA ILE A 6 12.00 -34.84 -22.69
C ILE A 6 11.44 -34.55 -21.31
N ALA A 7 12.26 -33.93 -20.48
CA ALA A 7 11.86 -33.29 -19.24
C ALA A 7 10.81 -32.23 -19.56
N ILE A 8 9.54 -32.53 -19.25
CA ILE A 8 8.49 -31.52 -19.16
C ILE A 8 8.80 -30.72 -17.90
N LEU A 9 9.62 -29.69 -18.08
CA LEU A 9 9.82 -28.63 -17.12
C LEU A 9 8.52 -27.82 -17.09
N CYS A 10 7.55 -28.27 -16.30
CA CYS A 10 6.43 -27.44 -15.87
C CYS A 10 7.00 -26.31 -15.03
N VAL A 11 7.40 -25.23 -15.70
CA VAL A 11 7.53 -23.92 -15.08
C VAL A 11 6.12 -23.55 -14.64
N ALA A 12 5.78 -23.92 -13.40
CA ALA A 12 4.73 -23.25 -12.68
C ALA A 12 5.17 -21.80 -12.57
N LEU A 13 4.71 -20.97 -13.51
CA LEU A 13 4.61 -19.54 -13.30
C LEU A 13 3.68 -19.38 -12.11
N SER A 14 4.25 -19.43 -10.91
CA SER A 14 3.64 -18.87 -9.72
C SER A 14 3.40 -17.41 -10.07
N SER A 15 2.17 -17.11 -10.45
CA SER A 15 1.60 -15.77 -10.41
C SER A 15 1.75 -15.30 -8.98
N ALA A 16 2.92 -14.76 -8.66
CA ALA A 16 3.09 -13.91 -7.50
C ALA A 16 2.21 -12.70 -7.81
N THR A 17 0.92 -12.80 -7.48
CA THR A 17 0.21 -11.65 -6.97
C THR A 17 1.15 -11.10 -5.90
N MET A 18 1.88 -10.03 -6.23
CA MET A 18 2.71 -9.34 -5.26
C MET A 18 1.75 -8.67 -4.28
N ALA A 19 1.13 -9.48 -3.42
CA ALA A 19 0.69 -9.05 -2.13
C ALA A 19 1.92 -8.44 -1.46
N ASN A 20 1.75 -7.25 -0.91
CA ASN A 20 2.84 -6.57 -0.23
C ASN A 20 3.43 -7.52 0.82
N PRO A 21 4.78 -7.61 0.90
CA PRO A 21 5.40 -8.56 1.80
C PRO A 21 4.88 -8.29 3.21
N ALA A 22 4.48 -9.34 3.94
CA ALA A 22 4.11 -9.21 5.34
C ALA A 22 5.15 -8.35 6.08
N GLN A 23 4.71 -7.49 7.00
CA GLN A 23 5.55 -6.47 7.63
C GLN A 23 6.87 -7.05 8.18
N ASP A 24 6.83 -8.20 8.84
CA ASP A 24 8.03 -8.89 9.32
C ASP A 24 9.01 -9.23 8.20
N THR A 25 8.50 -9.65 7.04
CA THR A 25 9.33 -9.94 5.85
C THR A 25 9.87 -8.66 5.23
N PHE A 26 9.12 -7.55 5.29
CA PHE A 26 9.57 -6.26 4.82
C PHE A 26 10.79 -5.75 5.61
N PHE A 27 10.78 -5.86 6.94
CA PHE A 27 11.88 -5.40 7.80
C PHE A 27 13.09 -6.34 7.86
N LYS A 28 12.96 -7.60 7.40
CA LYS A 28 14.13 -8.49 7.23
C LYS A 28 15.16 -7.96 6.22
N LYS A 29 14.77 -7.04 5.33
CA LYS A 29 15.70 -6.37 4.42
C LYS A 29 16.42 -5.24 5.16
N ALA A 30 17.74 -5.35 5.30
CA ALA A 30 18.58 -4.35 5.97
C ALA A 30 18.38 -2.93 5.41
N GLU A 31 18.12 -2.79 4.11
CA GLU A 31 17.82 -1.49 3.51
C GLU A 31 16.55 -0.85 4.07
N ASN A 32 15.49 -1.63 4.28
CA ASN A 32 14.22 -1.15 4.80
C ASN A 32 14.34 -0.77 6.28
N GLU A 33 15.08 -1.55 7.07
CA GLU A 33 15.41 -1.20 8.44
C GLU A 33 16.19 0.12 8.49
N ARG A 34 17.21 0.29 7.65
CA ARG A 34 17.97 1.55 7.59
C ARG A 34 17.10 2.75 7.21
N LYS A 35 16.19 2.60 6.23
CA LYS A 35 15.26 3.67 5.84
C LYS A 35 14.28 4.00 6.97
N TYR A 36 13.84 3.01 7.73
CA TYR A 36 13.00 3.20 8.91
C TYR A 36 13.72 4.01 9.98
N GLN A 37 14.96 3.62 10.32
CA GLN A 37 15.77 4.36 11.29
C GLN A 37 16.02 5.81 10.85
N ALA A 38 16.32 6.03 9.57
CA ALA A 38 16.45 7.39 9.03
C ALA A 38 15.14 8.18 9.13
N ALA A 39 14.00 7.57 8.78
CA ALA A 39 12.69 8.22 8.88
C ALA A 39 12.29 8.57 10.33
N LEU A 40 12.70 7.76 11.30
CA LEU A 40 12.57 8.08 12.72
C LEU A 40 13.40 9.31 13.09
N THR A 41 14.71 9.28 12.81
CA THR A 41 15.63 10.38 13.15
C THR A 41 15.24 11.70 12.49
N GLU A 42 14.71 11.65 11.27
CA GLU A 42 14.28 12.83 10.52
C GLU A 42 12.86 13.32 10.91
N GLY A 43 12.20 12.70 11.89
CA GLY A 43 10.86 13.09 12.35
C GLY A 43 9.74 12.83 11.33
N LYS A 44 10.01 12.04 10.29
CA LYS A 44 9.04 11.74 9.22
C LYS A 44 7.86 10.91 9.71
N ILE A 45 8.09 10.01 10.67
CA ILE A 45 7.02 9.18 11.24
C ILE A 45 6.01 10.03 12.01
N SER A 46 6.50 10.93 12.87
CA SER A 46 5.66 11.88 13.60
C SER A 46 4.86 12.76 12.62
N THR A 47 5.52 13.29 11.60
CA THR A 47 4.86 14.07 10.54
C THR A 47 3.77 13.26 9.81
N SER A 48 4.02 11.99 9.51
CA SER A 48 3.02 11.11 8.90
C SER A 48 1.83 10.85 9.83
N ARG A 49 2.07 10.69 11.14
CA ARG A 49 1.02 10.53 12.14
C ARG A 49 0.09 11.74 12.18
N ASP A 50 0.66 12.95 12.23
CA ASP A 50 -0.10 14.19 12.20
C ASP A 50 -0.95 14.34 10.92
N LYS A 51 -0.37 13.94 9.78
CA LYS A 51 -1.10 13.93 8.50
C LYS A 51 -2.26 12.94 8.52
N LEU A 52 -2.06 11.74 9.06
CA LEU A 52 -3.13 10.74 9.18
C LEU A 52 -4.31 11.26 10.01
N VAL A 53 -4.04 11.94 11.14
CA VAL A 53 -5.10 12.54 11.95
C VAL A 53 -5.85 13.63 11.16
N LYS A 54 -5.14 14.48 10.42
CA LYS A 54 -5.75 15.54 9.59
C LYS A 54 -6.59 14.98 8.44
N VAL A 55 -6.23 13.81 7.89
CA VAL A 55 -7.01 13.16 6.82
C VAL A 55 -8.44 12.89 7.26
N CYS A 56 -8.69 12.60 8.55
CA CYS A 56 -10.05 12.34 9.03
C CYS A 56 -11.01 13.49 8.73
N GLN A 57 -10.61 14.74 8.96
CA GLN A 57 -11.47 15.89 8.70
C GLN A 57 -11.84 16.00 7.22
N SER A 58 -10.88 15.73 6.33
CA SER A 58 -11.11 15.71 4.88
C SER A 58 -12.05 14.58 4.47
N VAL A 59 -11.86 13.37 5.00
CA VAL A 59 -12.75 12.23 4.71
C VAL A 59 -14.15 12.50 5.23
N LYS A 60 -14.27 13.06 6.45
CA LYS A 60 -15.54 13.42 7.06
C LYS A 60 -16.34 14.38 6.18
N GLN A 61 -15.70 15.45 5.71
CA GLN A 61 -16.35 16.48 4.89
C GLN A 61 -16.77 15.99 3.51
N ASN A 62 -15.99 15.10 2.88
CA ASN A 62 -16.15 14.80 1.46
C ASN A 62 -16.73 13.41 1.17
N LYS A 63 -16.69 12.48 2.13
CA LYS A 63 -17.00 11.07 1.88
C LYS A 63 -17.83 10.40 2.96
N GLN A 64 -17.61 10.74 4.24
CA GLN A 64 -18.18 10.00 5.37
C GLN A 64 -18.56 10.96 6.52
N PRO A 65 -19.69 11.68 6.42
CA PRO A 65 -20.08 12.72 7.37
C PRO A 65 -20.15 12.26 8.83
N ASP A 66 -20.43 10.98 9.07
CA ASP A 66 -20.57 10.41 10.41
C ASP A 66 -19.25 9.95 11.03
N LEU A 67 -18.13 10.07 10.31
CA LEU A 67 -16.82 9.63 10.77
C LEU A 67 -16.42 10.31 12.10
N ASP A 68 -16.07 9.51 13.11
CA ASP A 68 -15.58 9.99 14.40
C ASP A 68 -14.08 10.24 14.36
N CYS A 69 -13.69 11.52 14.20
CA CYS A 69 -12.28 11.90 14.20
C CYS A 69 -11.58 11.82 15.55
N LYS A 70 -12.32 11.72 16.66
CA LYS A 70 -11.72 11.41 17.96
C LYS A 70 -11.29 9.95 17.99
N CYS A 71 -12.20 9.02 17.67
CA CYS A 71 -11.87 7.60 17.49
C CYS A 71 -10.70 7.43 16.51
N TYR A 72 -10.75 8.10 15.35
CA TYR A 72 -9.72 7.98 14.33
C TYR A 72 -8.33 8.36 14.88
N SER A 73 -8.25 9.48 15.61
CA SER A 73 -7.00 9.92 16.25
C SER A 73 -6.50 8.92 17.29
N GLU A 74 -7.39 8.37 18.12
CA GLU A 74 -7.05 7.34 19.10
C GLU A 74 -6.56 6.04 18.45
N GLN A 75 -7.13 5.64 17.32
CA GLN A 75 -6.65 4.49 16.55
C GLN A 75 -5.28 4.76 15.91
N VAL A 76 -5.08 5.95 15.34
CA VAL A 76 -3.77 6.37 14.83
C VAL A 76 -2.73 6.36 15.93
N ALA A 77 -3.05 6.79 17.16
CA ALA A 77 -2.13 6.77 18.30
C ALA A 77 -1.68 5.35 18.69
N LYS A 78 -2.49 4.32 18.43
CA LYS A 78 -2.16 2.91 18.72
C LYS A 78 -1.20 2.30 17.71
N LEU A 79 -1.04 2.90 16.53
CA LEU A 79 -0.12 2.40 15.51
C LEU A 79 1.32 2.55 15.98
N SER A 80 2.12 1.51 15.81
CA SER A 80 3.56 1.60 16.02
C SER A 80 4.21 2.45 14.92
N ASP A 81 5.40 2.97 15.19
CA ASP A 81 6.16 3.70 14.18
C ASP A 81 6.54 2.83 12.98
N ARG A 82 6.74 1.52 13.22
CA ARG A 82 6.95 0.53 12.15
C ARG A 82 5.71 0.35 11.29
N ASP A 83 4.51 0.39 11.86
CA ASP A 83 3.25 0.32 11.11
C ASP A 83 3.13 1.52 10.19
N ILE A 84 3.32 2.73 10.73
CA ILE A 84 3.23 3.96 9.95
C ILE A 84 4.27 3.97 8.82
N PHE A 85 5.50 3.57 9.10
CA PHE A 85 6.54 3.49 8.08
C PHE A 85 6.21 2.47 6.99
N TYR A 86 5.88 1.24 7.40
CA TYR A 86 5.56 0.14 6.49
C TYR A 86 4.38 0.50 5.58
N GLU A 87 3.26 0.95 6.15
CA GLU A 87 2.07 1.34 5.41
C GLU A 87 2.35 2.49 4.44
N SER A 88 3.19 3.45 4.85
CA SER A 88 3.57 4.58 3.98
C SER A 88 4.40 4.12 2.77
N VAL A 89 5.40 3.26 2.99
CA VAL A 89 6.26 2.75 1.91
C VAL A 89 5.46 1.88 0.96
N VAL A 90 4.69 0.94 1.51
CA VAL A 90 3.85 0.03 0.72
C VAL A 90 2.82 0.80 -0.10
N ALA A 91 2.11 1.76 0.49
CA ALA A 91 1.14 2.57 -0.23
C ALA A 91 1.79 3.36 -1.38
N PHE A 92 2.99 3.90 -1.16
CA PHE A 92 3.73 4.63 -2.18
C PHE A 92 4.21 3.72 -3.32
N GLU A 93 4.81 2.57 -3.01
CA GLU A 93 5.25 1.60 -4.01
C GLU A 93 4.08 1.12 -4.88
N ASP A 94 2.94 0.84 -4.24
CA ASP A 94 1.72 0.43 -4.92
C ASP A 94 1.15 1.53 -5.81
N TYR A 95 1.13 2.77 -5.33
CA TYR A 95 0.73 3.92 -6.14
C TYR A 95 1.63 4.05 -7.38
N MET A 96 2.95 3.96 -7.21
CA MET A 96 3.91 4.08 -8.31
C MET A 96 3.75 2.95 -9.33
N LYS A 97 3.51 1.70 -8.88
CA LYS A 97 3.19 0.58 -9.78
C LYS A 97 1.92 0.84 -10.58
N THR A 98 0.85 1.34 -9.94
CA THR A 98 -0.41 1.67 -10.62
C THR A 98 -0.21 2.78 -11.64
N VAL A 99 0.52 3.85 -11.28
CA VAL A 99 0.85 4.96 -12.21
C VAL A 99 1.64 4.46 -13.42
N ALA A 100 2.61 3.58 -13.23
CA ALA A 100 3.37 3.00 -14.34
C ALA A 100 2.48 2.23 -15.31
N LYS A 101 1.53 1.43 -14.79
CA LYS A 101 0.55 0.70 -15.60
C LYS A 101 -0.41 1.65 -16.33
N ILE A 102 -0.88 2.69 -15.66
CA ILE A 102 -1.74 3.72 -16.28
C ILE A 102 -1.00 4.41 -17.43
N LYS A 103 0.29 4.77 -17.25
CA LYS A 103 1.10 5.36 -18.32
C LYS A 103 1.24 4.41 -19.53
N GLN A 104 1.42 3.12 -19.27
CA GLN A 104 1.47 2.12 -20.34
C GLN A 104 0.12 1.99 -21.07
N ALA A 105 -1.00 1.97 -20.35
CA ALA A 105 -2.33 1.92 -20.94
C ALA A 105 -2.64 3.19 -21.74
N LEU A 106 -2.25 4.36 -21.24
CA LEU A 106 -2.34 5.65 -21.95
C LEU A 106 -1.59 5.63 -23.28
N SER A 107 -0.39 5.05 -23.33
CA SER A 107 0.38 4.95 -24.59
C SER A 107 -0.28 4.06 -25.66
N LYS A 108 -1.33 3.32 -25.28
CA LYS A 108 -2.11 2.43 -26.15
C LYS A 108 -3.56 2.89 -26.33
N ASP A 109 -3.91 4.08 -25.82
CA ASP A 109 -5.28 4.60 -25.75
C ASP A 109 -6.29 3.62 -25.10
N ASP A 110 -5.82 2.77 -24.19
CA ASP A 110 -6.63 1.74 -23.52
C ASP A 110 -7.37 2.33 -22.31
N THR A 111 -8.43 3.08 -22.61
CA THR A 111 -9.28 3.74 -21.61
C THR A 111 -9.97 2.77 -20.65
N ALA A 112 -10.32 1.56 -21.12
CA ALA A 112 -10.93 0.54 -20.29
C ALA A 112 -9.96 0.03 -19.21
N GLU A 113 -8.70 -0.23 -19.57
CA GLU A 113 -7.67 -0.63 -18.61
C GLU A 113 -7.35 0.48 -17.61
N ILE A 114 -7.33 1.75 -18.05
CA ILE A 114 -7.14 2.90 -17.15
C ILE A 114 -8.24 2.95 -16.08
N GLU A 115 -9.51 2.85 -16.48
CA GLU A 115 -10.61 2.88 -15.52
C GLU A 115 -10.62 1.65 -14.62
N ARG A 116 -10.27 0.47 -15.14
CA ARG A 116 -10.08 -0.74 -14.33
C ARG A 116 -8.98 -0.55 -13.27
N LEU A 117 -7.84 0.04 -13.64
CA LEU A 117 -6.73 0.30 -12.72
C LEU A 117 -7.10 1.34 -11.64
N LYS A 118 -7.81 2.40 -12.01
CA LYS A 118 -8.33 3.39 -11.05
C LYS A 118 -9.31 2.77 -10.06
N LYS A 119 -10.25 1.96 -10.56
CA LYS A 119 -11.22 1.24 -9.73
C LYS A 119 -10.52 0.25 -8.79
N ALA A 120 -9.61 -0.56 -9.30
CA ALA A 120 -8.85 -1.49 -8.47
C ALA A 120 -8.05 -0.76 -7.38
N GLN A 121 -7.53 0.43 -7.67
CA GLN A 121 -6.82 1.25 -6.70
C GLN A 121 -7.75 1.86 -5.64
N SER A 122 -8.98 2.26 -5.97
CA SER A 122 -9.95 2.79 -5.01
C SER A 122 -10.54 1.72 -4.09
N GLU A 123 -10.58 0.47 -4.55
CA GLU A 123 -11.09 -0.67 -3.79
C GLU A 123 -10.09 -1.22 -2.76
N LYS A 124 -8.78 -0.89 -2.90
CA LYS A 124 -7.72 -1.36 -2.01
C LYS A 124 -8.04 -1.10 -0.54
N ASP A 125 -7.67 -2.08 0.28
CA ASP A 125 -7.73 -1.96 1.73
C ASP A 125 -6.51 -1.18 2.25
N THR A 126 -6.67 0.14 2.33
CA THR A 126 -5.63 1.06 2.80
C THR A 126 -5.76 1.33 4.29
N LEU A 127 -4.68 1.77 4.94
CA LEU A 127 -4.72 2.18 6.34
C LEU A 127 -5.83 3.21 6.61
N THR A 128 -5.99 4.23 5.76
CA THR A 128 -7.07 5.22 5.89
C THR A 128 -8.45 4.56 5.84
N LYS A 129 -8.67 3.60 4.93
CA LYS A 129 -9.95 2.88 4.82
C LYS A 129 -10.23 2.04 6.06
N ARG A 130 -9.24 1.32 6.58
CA ARG A 130 -9.35 0.54 7.82
C ARG A 130 -9.66 1.43 9.03
N LEU A 131 -8.98 2.58 9.15
CA LEU A 131 -9.21 3.54 10.22
C LEU A 131 -10.62 4.16 10.13
N SER A 132 -11.06 4.52 8.93
CA SER A 132 -12.42 5.02 8.71
C SER A 132 -13.48 3.99 9.07
N GLN A 133 -13.33 2.74 8.61
CA GLN A 133 -14.26 1.65 8.93
C GLN A 133 -14.34 1.36 10.43
N ALA A 134 -13.22 1.47 11.15
CA ALA A 134 -13.19 1.26 12.59
C ALA A 134 -13.88 2.39 13.39
N CYS A 135 -14.10 3.56 12.77
CA CYS A 135 -14.53 4.78 13.46
C CYS A 135 -15.82 5.41 12.88
N GLY A 136 -16.56 4.68 12.06
CA GLY A 136 -17.88 5.09 11.54
C GLY A 136 -17.86 5.47 10.08
#